data_AF-A0A940F3D1-F1
#
_entry.id   AF-A0A940F3D1-F1
#
_cell.length_a   1.000
_cell.length_b   1.000
_cell.length_c   1.000
_cell.angle_alpha   90.00
_cell.angle_beta   90.00
_cell.angle_gamma   90.00
#
_symmetry.space_group_name_H-M   'P 1'
#
loop_
_entity.id
_entity.type
_entity.pdbx_description
1 polymer ?
#
loop_
_entity_poly.entity_id
_entity_poly.type
_entity_poly.pdbx_seq_one_letter_code
_entity_poly.pdbx_strand_id
1 'polypeptide(L)'
;MSENAPTYLRTLKTTAAVLMGALVAILVAVTVVLGDQATGTTPVGWTLLVVGLGLVLTVLIPVVGYRFTPIAPGTPAEEARASVVAQLQGTTILRFALAESVGIVGVAVAFLVDEGGFYPLLLGVAMAELLMFWHVWPGDRVLGRAQGELEREGGQSYFREALDSPAPPTR
;
A
#
# COMPACT_ATOMS: atom_id res chain seq x y z
N MET A 1 -33.01 8.97 -3.65
CA MET A 1 -31.75 9.74 -3.55
C MET A 1 -30.54 8.81 -3.47
N SER A 2 -30.31 7.93 -4.46
CA SER A 2 -29.20 6.94 -4.45
C SER A 2 -28.15 7.16 -5.55
N GLU A 3 -28.14 8.33 -6.18
CA GLU A 3 -27.47 8.55 -7.48
C GLU A 3 -25.97 8.90 -7.40
N ASN A 4 -25.34 8.95 -6.21
CA ASN A 4 -23.97 9.48 -6.08
C ASN A 4 -23.04 8.70 -5.13
N ALA A 5 -23.25 7.39 -4.91
CA ALA A 5 -22.28 6.62 -4.12
C ALA A 5 -20.97 6.45 -4.91
N PRO A 6 -19.78 6.75 -4.32
CA PRO A 6 -18.52 6.51 -5.00
C PRO A 6 -18.34 5.01 -5.26
N THR A 7 -17.87 4.68 -6.46
CA THR A 7 -17.51 3.29 -6.81
C THR A 7 -16.38 2.80 -5.93
N TYR A 8 -16.32 1.49 -5.70
CA TYR A 8 -15.27 0.88 -4.90
C TYR A 8 -13.86 1.24 -5.41
N LEU A 9 -13.64 1.26 -6.72
CA LEU A 9 -12.37 1.69 -7.32
C LEU A 9 -12.01 3.14 -6.98
N ARG A 10 -12.99 4.07 -7.00
CA ARG A 10 -12.75 5.47 -6.64
C ARG A 10 -12.38 5.60 -5.17
N THR A 11 -13.05 4.86 -4.30
CA THR A 11 -12.71 4.79 -2.87
C THR A 11 -11.28 4.27 -2.68
N LEU A 12 -10.91 3.14 -3.30
CA LEU A 12 -9.54 2.62 -3.25
C LEU A 12 -8.49 3.63 -3.70
N LYS A 13 -8.72 4.31 -4.84
CA LYS A 13 -7.81 5.34 -5.36
C LYS A 13 -7.66 6.50 -4.38
N THR A 14 -8.77 6.93 -3.78
CA THR A 14 -8.80 8.07 -2.85
C THR A 14 -8.08 7.69 -1.55
N THR A 15 -8.36 6.51 -0.99
CA THR A 15 -7.67 6.00 0.20
C THR A 15 -6.17 5.85 -0.05
N ALA A 16 -5.76 5.23 -1.17
CA ALA A 16 -4.34 5.10 -1.50
C ALA A 16 -3.65 6.47 -1.65
N ALA A 17 -4.27 7.42 -2.37
CA ALA A 17 -3.72 8.77 -2.55
C ALA A 17 -3.61 9.53 -1.23
N VAL A 18 -4.61 9.44 -0.35
CA VAL A 18 -4.61 10.08 0.96
C VAL A 18 -3.49 9.53 1.84
N LEU A 19 -3.32 8.20 1.86
CA LEU A 19 -2.29 7.57 2.69
C LEU A 19 -0.88 7.89 2.20
N MET A 20 -0.63 7.83 0.89
CA MET A 20 0.64 8.27 0.30
C MET A 20 0.90 9.76 0.58
N GLY A 21 -0.11 10.60 0.36
CA GLY A 21 -0.01 12.04 0.67
C GLY A 21 0.30 12.33 2.15
N ALA A 22 -0.26 11.54 3.07
CA ALA A 22 0.00 11.66 4.49
C ALA A 22 1.48 11.37 4.83
N LEU A 23 2.09 10.36 4.20
CA LEU A 23 3.50 10.03 4.45
C LEU A 23 4.43 11.14 3.94
N VAL A 24 4.11 11.74 2.79
CA VAL A 24 4.83 12.93 2.29
C VAL A 24 4.66 14.12 3.24
N ALA A 25 3.46 14.34 3.78
CA ALA A 25 3.25 15.39 4.77
C ALA A 25 4.06 15.15 6.06
N ILE A 26 4.16 13.88 6.50
CA ILE A 26 4.99 13.47 7.64
C ILE A 26 6.48 13.76 7.35
N LEU A 27 6.99 13.42 6.16
CA LEU A 27 8.36 13.74 5.76
C LEU A 27 8.66 15.23 5.91
N VAL A 28 7.78 16.08 5.38
CA VAL A 28 7.95 17.54 5.48
C VAL A 28 7.90 18.00 6.94
N ALA A 29 6.91 17.53 7.70
CA ALA A 29 6.76 17.90 9.11
C ALA A 29 7.97 17.49 9.95
N VAL A 30 8.43 16.24 9.81
CA VAL A 30 9.60 15.74 10.54
C VAL A 30 10.86 16.47 10.13
N THR A 31 11.03 16.80 8.84
CA THR A 31 12.20 17.60 8.39
C THR A 31 12.22 18.97 9.05
N VAL A 32 11.07 19.64 9.16
CA VAL A 32 10.95 20.92 9.88
C VAL A 32 11.26 20.75 11.38
N VAL A 33 10.79 19.68 12.00
CA VAL A 33 11.02 19.38 13.43
C VAL A 33 12.49 19.09 13.73
N LEU A 34 13.19 18.36 12.85
CA LEU A 34 14.61 18.05 13.04
C LEU A 34 15.50 19.29 12.98
N GLY A 35 15.11 20.31 12.21
CA GLY A 35 15.85 21.57 12.10
C GLY A 35 17.32 21.33 11.74
N ASP A 36 18.23 21.88 12.52
CA ASP A 36 19.68 21.75 12.27
C ASP A 36 20.19 20.30 12.43
N GLN A 37 19.52 19.47 13.24
CA GLN A 37 19.87 18.05 13.41
C GLN A 37 19.59 17.21 12.14
N ALA A 38 18.78 17.74 11.22
CA ALA A 38 18.51 17.10 9.94
C ALA A 38 19.81 16.95 9.11
N THR A 39 20.69 17.95 9.19
CA THR A 39 21.91 18.04 8.41
C THR A 39 23.13 17.78 9.27
N GLY A 40 23.93 16.78 8.92
CA GLY A 40 25.11 16.40 9.70
C GLY A 40 25.75 15.15 9.13
N THR A 41 26.56 14.47 9.94
CA THR A 41 27.22 13.23 9.51
C THR A 41 26.17 12.17 9.20
N THR A 42 26.18 11.62 7.98
CA THR A 42 25.21 10.59 7.59
C THR A 42 25.37 9.35 8.48
N PRO A 43 24.30 8.91 9.17
CA PRO A 43 24.35 7.70 9.98
C PRO A 43 24.28 6.47 9.08
N VAL A 44 25.42 6.07 8.50
CA VAL A 44 25.50 5.06 7.44
C VAL A 44 24.86 3.73 7.86
N GLY A 45 25.11 3.26 9.09
CA GLY A 45 24.53 1.99 9.57
C GLY A 45 23.00 2.00 9.57
N TRP A 46 22.40 3.06 10.10
CA TRP A 46 20.94 3.25 10.12
C TRP A 46 20.35 3.45 8.73
N THR A 47 21.06 4.17 7.87
CA THR A 47 20.67 4.40 6.48
C THR A 47 20.63 3.07 5.70
N LEU A 48 21.67 2.24 5.84
CA LEU A 48 21.74 0.92 5.23
C LEU A 48 20.67 -0.03 5.77
N LEU A 49 20.32 0.06 7.05
CA LEU A 49 19.23 -0.72 7.64
C LEU A 49 17.89 -0.40 6.97
N VAL A 50 17.56 0.87 6.81
CA VAL A 50 16.31 1.31 6.16
C VAL A 50 16.26 0.85 4.70
N VAL A 51 17.36 1.04 3.96
CA VAL A 51 17.46 0.58 2.57
C VAL A 51 17.33 -0.94 2.48
N GLY A 52 18.03 -1.67 3.34
CA GLY A 52 17.97 -3.13 3.41
C GLY A 52 16.55 -3.64 3.68
N LEU A 53 15.83 -3.00 4.61
CA LEU A 53 14.43 -3.33 4.89
C LEU A 53 13.54 -3.13 3.66
N GLY A 54 13.67 -2.00 2.96
CA GLY A 54 12.89 -1.75 1.75
C GLY A 54 13.19 -2.74 0.62
N LEU A 55 14.45 -3.19 0.48
CA LEU A 55 14.82 -4.23 -0.47
C LEU A 55 14.19 -5.59 -0.12
N VAL A 56 14.19 -5.95 1.18
CA VAL A 56 13.50 -7.16 1.65
C VAL A 56 12.00 -7.09 1.34
N LEU A 57 11.36 -5.94 1.59
CA LEU A 57 9.93 -5.73 1.33
C LEU A 57 9.59 -5.75 -0.16
N THR A 58 10.49 -5.32 -1.04
CA THR A 58 10.34 -5.41 -2.49
C THR A 58 10.13 -6.86 -2.94
N VAL A 59 10.75 -7.82 -2.25
CA VAL A 59 10.60 -9.26 -2.54
C VAL A 59 9.43 -9.86 -1.75
N LEU A 60 9.27 -9.47 -0.49
CA LEU A 60 8.26 -10.04 0.40
C LEU A 60 6.82 -9.70 -0.05
N ILE A 61 6.56 -8.45 -0.46
CA ILE A 61 5.22 -8.00 -0.84
C ILE A 61 4.63 -8.85 -2.00
N PRO A 62 5.34 -9.13 -3.09
CA PRO A 62 4.86 -10.05 -4.13
C PRO A 62 4.50 -11.46 -3.61
N VAL A 63 5.20 -11.96 -2.59
CA VAL A 63 5.07 -13.33 -2.07
C VAL A 63 3.88 -13.49 -1.13
N VAL A 64 3.62 -12.48 -0.28
CA VAL A 64 2.56 -12.55 0.74
C VAL A 64 1.37 -11.64 0.43
N GLY A 65 1.60 -10.51 -0.23
CA GLY A 65 0.61 -9.46 -0.47
C GLY A 65 -0.35 -9.71 -1.63
N TYR A 66 -0.09 -10.73 -2.46
CA TYR A 66 -0.94 -11.12 -3.60
C TYR A 66 -1.52 -12.54 -3.44
N ARG A 67 -1.68 -13.01 -2.21
CA ARG A 67 -2.32 -14.30 -1.96
C ARG A 67 -3.84 -14.13 -1.97
N PHE A 68 -4.45 -14.50 -3.10
CA PHE A 68 -5.91 -14.57 -3.25
C PHE A 68 -6.37 -16.02 -3.19
N THR A 69 -7.52 -16.24 -2.57
CA THR A 69 -8.30 -17.47 -2.67
C THR A 69 -9.10 -17.41 -3.97
N PRO A 70 -8.89 -18.34 -4.90
CA PRO A 70 -9.59 -18.34 -6.18
C PRO A 70 -11.09 -18.50 -6.00
N ILE A 71 -11.82 -17.98 -6.97
CA ILE A 71 -13.25 -18.20 -7.09
C ILE A 71 -13.46 -19.57 -7.73
N ALA A 72 -14.23 -20.42 -7.07
CA ALA A 72 -14.54 -21.75 -7.57
C ALA A 72 -15.43 -21.67 -8.83
N PRO A 73 -15.30 -22.60 -9.80
CA PRO A 73 -16.23 -22.70 -10.91
C PRO A 73 -17.67 -22.87 -10.42
N GLY A 74 -18.60 -22.09 -10.96
CA GLY A 74 -20.01 -22.14 -10.59
C GLY A 74 -20.41 -21.32 -9.36
N THR A 75 -19.50 -20.57 -8.73
CA THR A 75 -19.85 -19.61 -7.67
C THR A 75 -20.89 -18.60 -8.17
N PRO A 76 -21.99 -18.34 -7.42
CA PRO A 76 -22.97 -17.32 -7.79
C PRO A 76 -22.35 -15.93 -7.94
N ALA A 77 -22.83 -15.14 -8.91
CA ALA A 77 -22.24 -13.85 -9.25
C ALA A 77 -22.23 -12.83 -8.10
N GLU A 78 -23.24 -12.85 -7.22
CA GLU A 78 -23.28 -11.98 -6.04
C GLU A 78 -22.19 -12.36 -5.02
N GLU A 79 -22.04 -13.66 -4.76
CA GLU A 79 -21.02 -14.19 -3.84
C GLU A 79 -19.60 -13.97 -4.37
N ALA A 80 -19.40 -14.17 -5.67
CA ALA A 80 -18.13 -13.90 -6.34
C ALA A 80 -17.72 -12.42 -6.17
N ARG A 81 -18.62 -11.48 -6.46
CA ARG A 81 -18.35 -10.03 -6.33
C ARG A 81 -18.04 -9.62 -4.89
N ALA A 82 -18.82 -10.13 -3.92
CA ALA A 82 -18.56 -9.87 -2.51
C ALA A 82 -17.18 -10.40 -2.07
N SER A 83 -16.80 -11.59 -2.53
CA SER A 83 -15.49 -12.19 -2.26
C SER A 83 -14.35 -11.36 -2.87
N VAL A 84 -14.51 -10.87 -4.11
CA VAL A 84 -13.53 -9.98 -4.76
C VAL A 84 -13.26 -8.74 -3.91
N VAL A 85 -14.32 -8.04 -3.47
CA VAL A 85 -14.18 -6.81 -2.67
C VAL A 85 -13.49 -7.09 -1.33
N ALA A 86 -13.90 -8.15 -0.62
CA ALA A 86 -13.33 -8.51 0.67
C ALA A 86 -11.83 -8.87 0.55
N GLN A 87 -11.48 -9.70 -0.42
CA GLN A 87 -10.09 -10.11 -0.63
C GLN A 87 -9.22 -8.95 -1.13
N LEU A 88 -9.74 -8.10 -2.03
CA LEU A 88 -9.01 -6.95 -2.53
C LEU A 88 -8.76 -5.92 -1.42
N GLN A 89 -9.73 -5.68 -0.53
CA GLN A 89 -9.54 -4.83 0.64
C GLN A 89 -8.47 -5.39 1.58
N GLY A 90 -8.59 -6.66 1.98
CA GLY A 90 -7.65 -7.30 2.91
C GLY A 90 -6.21 -7.32 2.38
N THR A 91 -6.03 -7.73 1.12
CA THR A 91 -4.70 -7.74 0.48
C THR A 91 -4.15 -6.34 0.26
N THR A 92 -4.99 -5.34 -0.03
CA THR A 92 -4.54 -3.93 -0.15
C THR A 92 -4.05 -3.40 1.18
N ILE A 93 -4.78 -3.63 2.27
CA ILE A 93 -4.35 -3.23 3.63
C ILE A 93 -3.01 -3.90 3.99
N LEU A 94 -2.86 -5.20 3.72
CA LEU A 94 -1.61 -5.90 3.98
C LEU A 94 -0.43 -5.31 3.18
N ARG A 95 -0.61 -5.10 1.88
CA ARG A 95 0.43 -4.50 1.01
C ARG A 95 0.78 -3.09 1.45
N PHE A 96 -0.21 -2.31 1.87
CA PHE A 96 -0.02 -0.99 2.43
C PHE A 96 0.79 -1.03 3.71
N ALA A 97 0.40 -1.84 4.71
CA ALA A 97 1.13 -1.95 5.97
C ALA A 97 2.58 -2.41 5.77
N LEU A 98 2.81 -3.36 4.86
CA LEU A 98 4.16 -3.81 4.51
C LEU A 98 4.96 -2.68 3.85
N ALA A 99 4.40 -1.99 2.86
CA ALA A 99 5.06 -0.90 2.16
C ALA A 99 5.35 0.29 3.09
N GLU A 100 4.40 0.66 3.94
CA GLU A 100 4.51 1.80 4.87
C GLU A 100 5.53 1.53 5.98
N SER A 101 5.72 0.27 6.38
CA SER A 101 6.61 -0.07 7.50
C SER A 101 8.04 0.44 7.34
N VAL A 102 8.59 0.49 6.11
CA VAL A 102 9.93 1.05 5.88
C VAL A 102 9.96 2.57 6.08
N GLY A 103 8.87 3.26 5.73
CA GLY A 103 8.68 4.69 6.00
C GLY A 103 8.60 4.97 7.50
N ILE A 104 7.80 4.18 8.24
CA ILE A 104 7.68 4.29 9.70
C ILE A 104 9.03 4.06 10.38
N VAL A 105 9.79 3.04 9.95
CA VAL A 105 11.15 2.81 10.48
C VAL A 105 12.07 3.97 10.15
N GLY A 106 12.02 4.53 8.93
CA GLY A 106 12.76 5.72 8.57
C GLY A 106 12.46 6.91 9.48
N VAL A 107 11.18 7.16 9.76
CA VAL A 107 10.73 8.20 10.71
C VAL A 107 11.27 7.93 12.11
N ALA A 108 11.13 6.71 12.62
CA ALA A 108 11.60 6.36 13.96
C ALA A 108 13.12 6.57 14.09
N VAL A 109 13.88 6.10 13.10
CA VAL A 109 15.34 6.27 13.04
C VAL A 109 15.74 7.75 13.01
N ALA A 110 14.96 8.60 12.33
CA ALA A 110 15.23 10.03 12.26
C ALA A 110 15.29 10.70 13.64
N PHE A 111 14.54 10.18 14.62
CA PHE A 111 14.52 10.65 16.01
C PHE A 111 15.50 9.91 16.94
N LEU A 112 16.13 8.82 16.47
CA LEU A 112 17.09 8.05 17.26
C LEU A 112 18.54 8.47 17.05
N VAL A 113 18.82 9.21 15.98
CA VAL A 113 20.18 9.68 15.65
C VAL A 113 20.35 11.14 16.04
N ASP A 114 21.50 11.46 16.62
CA ASP A 114 21.79 12.82 17.07
C ASP A 114 21.98 13.78 15.88
N GLU A 115 22.58 13.30 14.78
CA GLU A 115 22.83 14.07 13.56
C GLU A 115 22.47 13.26 12.31
N GLY A 116 22.08 13.96 11.24
CA GLY A 116 21.89 13.37 9.92
C GLY A 116 20.65 12.48 9.80
N GLY A 117 19.66 12.65 10.69
CA GLY A 117 18.39 11.89 10.68
C GLY A 117 17.56 12.06 9.41
N PHE A 118 17.85 13.09 8.61
CA PHE A 118 17.19 13.33 7.33
C PHE A 118 17.40 12.19 6.32
N TYR A 119 18.60 11.59 6.26
CA TYR A 119 18.91 10.56 5.26
C TYR A 119 18.07 9.27 5.42
N PRO A 120 18.04 8.62 6.61
CA PRO A 120 17.18 7.45 6.81
C PRO A 120 15.69 7.78 6.69
N LEU A 121 15.27 8.98 7.11
CA LEU A 121 13.90 9.47 6.91
C LEU A 121 13.53 9.54 5.43
N LEU A 122 14.32 10.28 4.64
CA LEU A 122 14.07 10.51 3.23
C LEU A 122 14.04 9.21 2.45
N LEU A 123 15.03 8.33 2.67
CA LEU A 123 15.09 7.04 1.99
C LEU A 123 13.96 6.11 2.43
N GLY A 124 13.62 6.09 3.72
CA GLY A 124 12.49 5.29 4.21
C GLY A 124 11.17 5.71 3.58
N VAL A 125 10.88 7.00 3.57
CA VAL A 125 9.67 7.55 2.94
C VAL A 125 9.69 7.31 1.42
N ALA A 126 10.80 7.60 0.75
CA ALA A 126 10.91 7.36 -0.69
C ALA A 126 10.69 5.89 -1.06
N MET A 127 11.27 4.94 -0.31
CA MET A 127 11.05 3.52 -0.55
C MET A 127 9.61 3.09 -0.26
N ALA A 128 9.00 3.59 0.82
CA ALA A 128 7.60 3.33 1.13
C ALA A 128 6.68 3.83 0.00
N GLU A 129 6.90 5.05 -0.49
CA GLU A 129 6.16 5.62 -1.62
C GLU A 129 6.32 4.80 -2.90
N LEU A 130 7.54 4.37 -3.23
CA LEU A 130 7.77 3.50 -4.39
C LEU A 130 7.02 2.17 -4.21
N LEU A 131 7.12 1.52 -3.05
CA LEU A 131 6.42 0.25 -2.78
C LEU A 131 4.89 0.43 -2.84
N MET A 132 4.36 1.51 -2.28
CA MET A 132 2.93 1.82 -2.34
C MET A 132 2.47 2.09 -3.77
N PHE A 133 3.23 2.88 -4.54
CA PHE A 133 2.94 3.13 -5.94
C PHE A 133 2.91 1.84 -6.76
N TRP A 134 3.83 0.91 -6.52
CA TRP A 134 3.91 -0.34 -7.27
C TRP A 134 2.91 -1.41 -6.82
N HIS A 135 2.54 -1.45 -5.54
CA HIS A 135 1.79 -2.57 -4.97
C HIS A 135 0.41 -2.22 -4.42
N VAL A 136 0.18 -0.98 -4.02
CA VAL A 136 -1.06 -0.51 -3.38
C VAL A 136 -1.91 0.30 -4.35
N TRP A 137 -1.28 1.11 -5.21
CA TRP A 137 -2.00 1.91 -6.19
C TRP A 137 -2.86 1.03 -7.10
N PRO A 138 -4.18 1.24 -7.18
CA PRO A 138 -5.09 0.40 -7.95
C PRO A 138 -5.03 0.74 -9.45
N GLY A 139 -3.87 0.51 -10.05
CA GLY A 139 -3.63 0.58 -11.49
C GLY A 139 -3.74 -0.79 -12.16
N ASP A 140 -3.66 -0.80 -13.49
CA ASP A 140 -3.91 -1.99 -14.33
C ASP A 140 -3.04 -3.19 -13.94
N ARG A 141 -1.79 -2.95 -13.54
CA ARG A 141 -0.89 -4.01 -13.09
C ARG A 141 -1.40 -4.72 -11.84
N VAL A 142 -1.82 -3.95 -10.84
CA VAL A 142 -2.27 -4.49 -9.55
C VAL A 142 -3.61 -5.19 -9.73
N LEU A 143 -4.53 -4.54 -10.43
CA LEU A 143 -5.88 -5.06 -10.68
C LEU A 143 -5.85 -6.30 -11.59
N GLY A 144 -5.06 -6.28 -12.66
CA GLY A 144 -4.90 -7.43 -13.55
C GLY A 144 -4.27 -8.64 -12.86
N ARG A 145 -3.28 -8.41 -11.98
CA ARG A 145 -2.72 -9.50 -11.16
C ARG A 145 -3.75 -10.08 -10.18
N ALA A 146 -4.52 -9.22 -9.51
CA ALA A 146 -5.57 -9.66 -8.60
C ALA A 146 -6.64 -10.48 -9.34
N GLN A 147 -7.11 -10.01 -10.49
CA GLN A 147 -8.05 -10.75 -11.33
C GLN A 147 -7.48 -12.10 -11.76
N GLY A 148 -6.24 -12.15 -12.25
CA GLY A 148 -5.60 -13.40 -12.67
C GLY A 148 -5.50 -14.44 -11.55
N GLU A 149 -5.19 -14.02 -10.32
CA GLU A 149 -5.14 -14.92 -9.16
C GLU A 149 -6.53 -15.40 -8.71
N LEU A 150 -7.54 -14.52 -8.78
CA LEU A 150 -8.92 -14.87 -8.43
C LEU A 150 -9.54 -15.85 -9.44
N GLU A 151 -9.16 -15.74 -10.71
CA GLU A 151 -9.70 -16.56 -11.81
C GLU A 151 -8.81 -17.78 -12.14
N ARG A 152 -7.73 -18.04 -11.37
CA ARG A 152 -6.75 -19.09 -11.68
C ARG A 152 -7.30 -20.51 -11.74
N GLU A 153 -8.45 -20.76 -11.09
CA GLU A 153 -9.14 -22.06 -11.10
C GLU A 153 -10.30 -22.12 -12.11
N GLY A 154 -10.44 -21.11 -12.98
CA GLY A 154 -11.45 -21.06 -14.03
C GLY A 154 -12.82 -20.54 -13.58
N GLY A 155 -12.95 -20.06 -12.33
CA GLY A 155 -14.14 -19.35 -11.88
C GLY A 155 -14.22 -17.92 -12.43
N GLN A 156 -15.44 -17.42 -12.61
CA GLN A 156 -15.68 -16.04 -13.04
C GLN A 156 -15.77 -15.13 -11.82
N SER A 157 -14.91 -14.12 -11.76
CA SER A 157 -14.87 -13.20 -10.63
C SER A 157 -15.84 -12.01 -10.74
N TYR A 158 -16.32 -11.70 -11.96
CA TYR A 158 -17.08 -10.48 -12.25
C TYR A 158 -16.34 -9.22 -11.74
N PHE A 159 -15.02 -9.20 -11.99
CA PHE A 159 -14.10 -8.26 -11.36
C PHE A 159 -14.45 -6.79 -11.63
N ARG A 160 -14.80 -6.45 -12.87
CA ARG A 160 -15.14 -5.07 -13.25
C ARG A 160 -16.43 -4.63 -12.59
N GLU A 161 -17.44 -5.50 -12.60
CA GLU A 161 -18.72 -5.28 -11.95
C GLU A 161 -18.56 -5.11 -10.43
N ALA A 162 -17.64 -5.86 -9.82
CA ALA A 162 -17.31 -5.70 -8.40
C ALA A 162 -16.66 -4.33 -8.11
N LEU A 163 -15.78 -3.83 -8.99
CA LEU A 163 -15.13 -2.52 -8.83
C LEU A 163 -16.06 -1.33 -9.04
N ASP A 164 -17.06 -1.50 -9.91
CA ASP A 164 -18.09 -0.49 -10.21
C ASP A 164 -19.25 -0.50 -9.20
N SER A 165 -19.31 -1.53 -8.35
CA SER A 165 -20.31 -1.61 -7.28
C SER A 165 -20.10 -0.50 -6.22
N PRO A 166 -21.18 -0.04 -5.54
CA PRO A 166 -21.05 0.89 -4.43
C PRO A 166 -20.11 0.36 -3.36
N ALA A 167 -19.27 1.24 -2.79
CA ALA A 167 -18.40 0.83 -1.69
C ALA A 167 -19.23 0.30 -0.49
N PRO A 168 -18.79 -0.78 0.18
CA PRO A 168 -19.45 -1.26 1.39
C PRO A 168 -19.53 -0.15 2.45
N PRO A 169 -20.60 -0.07 3.25
CA PRO A 169 -20.67 0.89 4.36
C PRO A 169 -19.52 0.63 5.33
N THR A 170 -18.76 1.67 5.67
CA THR A 170 -17.77 1.63 6.75
C THR A 170 -18.51 1.39 8.06
N ARG A 171 -18.27 0.24 8.71
CA ARG A 171 -18.80 -0.04 10.05
C ARG A 171 -18.13 0.81 11.11
#